data_AF-A0A2K0TX07-F1
#
_entry.id   AF-A0A2K0TX07-F1
#
_cell.length_a   1.000
_cell.length_b   1.000
_cell.length_c   1.000
_cell.angle_alpha   90.00
_cell.angle_beta   90.00
_cell.angle_gamma   90.00
#
_symmetry.space_group_name_H-M   'P 1'
#
loop_
_entity.id
_entity.type
_entity.pdbx_description
1 polymer ?
#
loop_
_entity_poly.entity_id
_entity_poly.type
_entity_poly.pdbx_seq_one_letter_code
_entity_poly.pdbx_strand_id
1 'polypeptide(L)'
;MESALVDVCDEAIRRRVNIFLDAEQHHVQPGIDKVALDLMRRYNRGDVAVVFNTYQAYLKSTSVTLLDHLHCAKQEDFIIGIKLVRGAYMSTEPRHLIHDTKAETDASYDLIAKSLIQGQSAAWKQDESFTSPRLQLFLATHNRTSTLKAQELQQSRTNAGLPRIQVQYGQLLGMADEVSFTLLQRNKQNIRSQEFVTSEVYKCLTWGTIGDCIFYLLRRANENKDAVLRTLAEYHALRREVIRRMRSVFPF
;
A
#
# COMPACT_ATOMS: atom_id res chain seq x y z
N MET A 1 -9.56 -24.91 7.77
CA MET A 1 -8.96 -23.68 7.21
C MET A 1 -9.70 -22.46 7.74
N GLU A 2 -11.03 -22.39 7.61
CA GLU A 2 -11.85 -21.30 8.15
C GLU A 2 -11.65 -21.08 9.66
N SER A 3 -11.63 -22.15 10.47
CA SER A 3 -11.38 -22.06 11.92
C SER A 3 -10.05 -21.38 12.25
N ALA A 4 -8.97 -21.76 11.57
CA ALA A 4 -7.65 -21.17 11.78
C ALA A 4 -7.59 -19.67 11.40
N LEU A 5 -8.29 -19.28 10.32
CA LEU A 5 -8.38 -17.86 9.93
C LEU A 5 -9.15 -17.03 10.96
N VAL A 6 -10.23 -17.61 11.52
CA VAL A 6 -11.01 -17.00 12.60
C VAL A 6 -10.15 -16.84 13.85
N ASP A 7 -9.44 -17.88 14.29
CA ASP A 7 -8.56 -17.84 15.47
C ASP A 7 -7.48 -16.76 15.33
N VAL A 8 -6.87 -16.63 14.14
CA VAL A 8 -5.88 -15.59 13.85
C VAL A 8 -6.52 -14.20 13.91
N CYS A 9 -7.72 -14.03 13.36
CA CYS A 9 -8.45 -12.76 13.41
C CYS A 9 -8.82 -12.36 14.84
N ASP A 10 -9.35 -13.28 15.64
CA ASP A 10 -9.73 -13.03 17.02
C ASP A 10 -8.52 -12.61 17.86
N GLU A 11 -7.38 -13.31 17.69
CA GLU A 11 -6.14 -12.95 18.38
C GLU A 11 -5.56 -11.61 17.91
N ALA A 12 -5.62 -11.32 16.60
CA ALA A 12 -5.16 -10.03 16.06
C ALA A 12 -5.99 -8.86 16.60
N ILE A 13 -7.31 -9.01 16.67
CA ILE A 13 -8.22 -8.02 17.26
C ILE A 13 -7.89 -7.81 18.73
N ARG A 14 -7.73 -8.90 19.49
CA ARG A 14 -7.37 -8.84 20.92
C ARG A 14 -6.05 -8.10 21.15
N ARG A 15 -5.09 -8.27 20.24
CA ARG A 15 -3.78 -7.59 20.27
C ARG A 15 -3.78 -6.21 19.60
N ARG A 16 -4.89 -5.80 18.99
CA ARG A 16 -5.02 -4.54 18.23
C ARG A 16 -3.98 -4.42 17.11
N VAL A 17 -3.82 -5.49 16.34
CA VAL A 17 -2.95 -5.52 15.15
C VAL A 17 -3.76 -5.78 13.89
N ASN A 18 -3.33 -5.23 12.76
CA ASN A 18 -3.97 -5.43 11.47
C ASN A 18 -3.52 -6.74 10.82
N ILE A 19 -4.43 -7.35 10.06
CA ILE A 19 -4.17 -8.53 9.23
C ILE A 19 -4.19 -8.10 7.78
N PHE A 20 -3.18 -8.51 7.02
CA PHE A 20 -3.09 -8.31 5.59
C PHE A 20 -3.16 -9.67 4.90
N LEU A 21 -4.19 -9.88 4.08
CA LEU A 21 -4.23 -11.00 3.17
C LEU A 21 -3.39 -10.64 1.95
N ASP A 22 -2.32 -11.39 1.74
CA ASP A 22 -1.44 -11.20 0.60
C ASP A 22 -2.11 -11.66 -0.68
N ALA A 23 -1.87 -10.90 -1.76
CA ALA A 23 -2.28 -11.30 -3.09
C ALA A 23 -1.23 -12.23 -3.70
N GLU A 24 -1.71 -13.22 -4.44
CA GLU A 24 -0.88 -14.23 -5.11
C GLU A 24 -1.05 -14.12 -6.63
N GLN A 25 -0.95 -15.23 -7.36
CA GLN A 25 -1.19 -15.25 -8.80
C GLN A 25 -2.68 -15.04 -9.12
N HIS A 26 -2.96 -14.46 -10.28
CA HIS A 26 -4.32 -14.12 -10.71
C HIS A 26 -5.32 -15.30 -10.60
N HIS A 27 -4.89 -16.52 -10.90
CA HIS A 27 -5.79 -17.69 -10.92
C HIS A 27 -6.31 -18.11 -9.53
N VAL A 28 -5.60 -17.79 -8.44
CA VAL A 28 -6.06 -18.04 -7.06
C VAL A 28 -6.70 -16.81 -6.41
N GLN A 29 -6.43 -15.62 -6.96
CA GLN A 29 -6.84 -14.34 -6.38
C GLN A 29 -8.35 -14.23 -6.09
N PRO A 30 -9.29 -14.72 -6.93
CA PRO A 30 -10.72 -14.68 -6.61
C PRO A 30 -11.09 -15.42 -5.32
N GLY A 31 -10.38 -16.50 -4.99
CA GLY A 31 -10.57 -17.23 -3.74
C GLY A 31 -10.08 -16.44 -2.53
N ILE A 32 -8.91 -15.82 -2.65
CA ILE A 32 -8.33 -14.94 -1.62
C ILE A 32 -9.25 -13.74 -1.38
N ASP A 33 -9.72 -13.10 -2.45
CA ASP A 33 -10.61 -11.95 -2.41
C ASP A 33 -11.92 -12.28 -1.68
N LYS A 34 -12.52 -13.43 -1.98
CA LYS A 34 -13.73 -13.90 -1.29
C LYS A 34 -13.49 -14.06 0.21
N VAL A 35 -12.41 -14.75 0.60
CA VAL A 35 -12.05 -14.92 2.02
C VAL A 35 -11.80 -13.57 2.68
N ALA A 36 -11.10 -12.65 2.01
CA ALA A 36 -10.85 -11.32 2.55
C ALA A 36 -12.14 -10.55 2.79
N LEU A 37 -13.07 -10.55 1.84
CA LEU A 37 -14.38 -9.90 2.00
C LEU A 37 -15.20 -10.52 3.12
N ASP A 38 -15.24 -11.85 3.23
CA ASP A 38 -15.96 -12.54 4.30
C ASP A 38 -15.39 -12.19 5.69
N LEU A 39 -14.07 -12.10 5.82
CA LEU A 39 -13.42 -11.66 7.05
C LEU A 39 -13.67 -10.17 7.33
N MET A 40 -13.66 -9.29 6.32
CA MET A 40 -13.99 -7.87 6.50
C MET A 40 -15.45 -7.67 6.93
N ARG A 41 -16.39 -8.41 6.33
CA ARG A 41 -17.80 -8.42 6.75
C ARG A 41 -17.96 -8.80 8.21
N ARG A 42 -17.11 -9.66 8.74
CA ARG A 42 -17.17 -10.09 10.15
C ARG A 42 -16.47 -9.11 11.09
N TYR A 43 -15.30 -8.61 10.73
CA TYR A 43 -14.39 -7.94 11.66
C TYR A 43 -14.19 -6.44 11.44
N ASN A 44 -14.45 -5.91 10.25
CA ASN A 44 -14.28 -4.49 9.95
C ASN A 44 -15.57 -3.67 10.20
N ARG A 45 -16.22 -3.91 11.36
CA ARG A 45 -17.48 -3.26 11.75
C ARG A 45 -17.32 -2.04 12.64
N GLY A 46 -16.14 -1.85 13.23
CA GLY A 46 -15.84 -0.70 14.09
C GLY A 46 -15.50 0.57 13.30
N ASP A 47 -14.63 1.39 13.88
CA ASP A 47 -14.16 2.67 13.30
C ASP A 47 -12.88 2.52 12.46
N VAL A 48 -12.17 1.40 12.62
CA VAL A 48 -10.92 1.09 11.92
C VAL A 48 -10.98 -0.27 11.25
N ALA A 49 -10.29 -0.43 10.13
CA ALA A 49 -10.16 -1.71 9.46
C ALA A 49 -9.13 -2.57 10.21
N VAL A 50 -9.48 -3.83 10.46
CA VAL A 50 -8.57 -4.83 11.00
C VAL A 50 -8.00 -5.67 9.87
N VAL A 51 -8.86 -6.09 8.95
CA VAL A 51 -8.52 -6.96 7.83
C VAL A 51 -8.36 -6.14 6.56
N PHE A 52 -7.25 -6.36 5.85
CA PHE A 52 -6.90 -5.72 4.59
C PHE A 52 -6.75 -6.76 3.49
N ASN A 53 -7.34 -6.50 2.33
CA ASN A 53 -7.08 -7.27 1.11
C ASN A 53 -6.02 -6.57 0.26
N THR A 54 -5.17 -7.36 -0.40
CA THR A 54 -4.13 -6.82 -1.29
C THR A 54 -4.64 -6.74 -2.74
N TYR A 55 -4.53 -5.55 -3.34
CA TYR A 55 -4.90 -5.31 -4.73
C TYR A 55 -3.65 -5.00 -5.55
N GLN A 56 -3.49 -5.67 -6.69
CA GLN A 56 -2.27 -5.61 -7.49
C GLN A 56 -2.48 -4.77 -8.76
N ALA A 57 -1.95 -3.55 -8.78
CA ALA A 57 -2.18 -2.58 -9.84
C ALA A 57 -1.60 -2.94 -11.23
N TYR A 58 -0.74 -3.96 -11.32
CA TYR A 58 -0.25 -4.49 -12.60
C TYR A 58 -1.33 -5.22 -13.41
N LEU A 59 -2.40 -5.72 -12.77
CA LEU A 59 -3.51 -6.37 -13.47
C LEU A 59 -4.42 -5.31 -14.09
N LYS A 60 -4.82 -5.52 -15.35
CA LYS A 60 -5.77 -4.68 -16.07
C LYS A 60 -7.17 -4.68 -15.41
N SER A 61 -7.51 -5.74 -14.67
CA SER A 61 -8.80 -5.92 -13.99
C SER A 61 -8.91 -5.23 -12.63
N THR A 62 -7.80 -4.81 -12.01
CA THR A 62 -7.80 -4.38 -10.59
C THR A 62 -8.74 -3.24 -10.28
N SER A 63 -8.89 -2.25 -11.17
CA SER A 63 -9.82 -1.14 -10.95
C SER A 63 -11.27 -1.61 -10.93
N VAL A 64 -11.62 -2.59 -11.76
CA VAL A 64 -12.98 -3.16 -11.83
C VAL A 64 -13.26 -3.99 -10.58
N THR A 65 -12.37 -4.93 -10.25
CA THR A 65 -12.50 -5.78 -9.05
C THR A 65 -12.59 -4.94 -7.78
N LEU A 66 -11.76 -3.91 -7.65
CA LEU A 66 -11.80 -3.03 -6.49
C LEU A 66 -13.10 -2.21 -6.43
N LEU A 67 -13.63 -1.76 -7.57
CA LEU A 67 -14.93 -1.07 -7.61
C LEU A 67 -16.06 -1.99 -7.13
N ASP A 68 -16.08 -3.25 -7.55
CA ASP A 68 -17.08 -4.23 -7.10
C ASP A 68 -16.98 -4.46 -5.57
N HIS A 69 -15.76 -4.56 -5.04
CA HIS A 69 -15.55 -4.73 -3.61
C HIS A 69 -15.92 -3.47 -2.82
N LEU A 70 -15.68 -2.28 -3.38
CA LEU A 70 -16.12 -1.01 -2.82
C LEU A 70 -17.66 -0.91 -2.78
N HIS A 71 -18.35 -1.38 -3.82
CA HIS A 71 -19.82 -1.48 -3.82
C HIS A 71 -20.32 -2.43 -2.74
N CYS A 72 -19.72 -3.62 -2.63
CA CYS A 72 -20.04 -4.58 -1.59
C CYS A 72 -19.88 -3.97 -0.18
N ALA A 73 -18.73 -3.33 0.09
CA ALA A 73 -18.47 -2.67 1.37
C ALA A 73 -19.49 -1.57 1.71
N LYS A 74 -19.95 -0.84 0.69
CA LYS A 74 -20.98 0.18 0.84
C LYS A 74 -22.37 -0.40 1.10
N GLN A 75 -22.78 -1.39 0.32
CA GLN A 75 -24.09 -2.03 0.41
C GLN A 75 -24.25 -2.77 1.74
N GLU A 76 -23.18 -3.38 2.23
CA GLU A 76 -23.19 -4.20 3.42
C GLU A 76 -22.66 -3.47 4.67
N ASP A 77 -22.29 -2.18 4.57
CA ASP A 77 -21.78 -1.31 5.63
C ASP A 77 -20.64 -1.90 6.49
N PHE A 78 -19.50 -2.19 5.84
CA PHE A 78 -18.24 -2.49 6.54
C PHE A 78 -17.11 -1.60 6.01
N ILE A 79 -16.07 -1.41 6.81
CA ILE A 79 -14.87 -0.67 6.38
C ILE A 79 -14.04 -1.58 5.47
N ILE A 80 -13.81 -1.18 4.22
CA ILE A 80 -12.91 -1.93 3.34
C ILE A 80 -11.45 -1.56 3.64
N GLY A 81 -10.66 -2.57 4.02
CA GLY A 81 -9.21 -2.45 4.19
C GLY A 81 -8.51 -2.77 2.86
N ILE A 82 -7.77 -1.81 2.32
CA ILE A 82 -7.15 -1.90 1.00
C ILE A 82 -5.63 -1.79 1.16
N LYS A 83 -4.89 -2.85 0.81
CA LYS A 83 -3.43 -2.79 0.59
C LYS A 83 -3.16 -2.72 -0.90
N LEU A 84 -2.74 -1.56 -1.40
CA LEU A 84 -2.43 -1.39 -2.81
C LEU A 84 -0.94 -1.66 -3.06
N VAL A 85 -0.65 -2.57 -3.99
CA VAL A 85 0.70 -2.90 -4.47
C VAL A 85 0.76 -2.77 -5.98
N ARG A 86 1.95 -2.71 -6.57
CA ARG A 86 2.09 -2.94 -8.03
C ARG A 86 1.85 -4.40 -8.38
N GLY A 87 2.51 -5.31 -7.68
CA GLY A 87 2.43 -6.76 -7.90
C GLY A 87 3.81 -7.40 -7.79
N ALA A 88 3.85 -8.72 -7.57
CA ALA A 88 5.10 -9.48 -7.40
C ALA A 88 5.21 -10.70 -8.33
N TYR A 89 4.20 -10.95 -9.16
CA TYR A 89 4.08 -12.15 -10.01
C TYR A 89 4.09 -11.84 -11.52
N MET A 90 4.46 -10.61 -11.91
CA MET A 90 4.55 -10.15 -13.31
C MET A 90 5.22 -11.14 -14.26
N SER A 91 6.29 -11.81 -13.82
CA SER A 91 7.06 -12.74 -14.63
C SER A 91 6.36 -14.08 -14.89
N THR A 92 5.35 -14.42 -14.11
CA THR A 92 4.62 -15.70 -14.19
C THR A 92 3.17 -15.55 -14.63
N GLU A 93 2.65 -14.32 -14.71
CA GLU A 93 1.28 -14.08 -15.16
C GLU A 93 1.13 -14.26 -16.68
N PRO A 94 -0.03 -14.72 -17.15
CA PRO A 94 -0.41 -14.58 -18.55
C PRO A 94 -0.33 -13.12 -19.00
N ARG A 95 0.46 -12.87 -20.07
CA ARG A 95 0.81 -11.51 -20.50
C ARG A 95 -0.39 -10.59 -20.75
N HIS A 96 -1.50 -11.14 -21.24
CA HIS A 96 -2.70 -10.39 -21.58
C HIS A 96 -3.45 -9.84 -20.36
N LEU A 97 -3.22 -10.36 -19.16
CA LEU A 97 -3.88 -9.92 -17.92
C LEU A 97 -3.24 -8.68 -17.31
N ILE A 98 -1.97 -8.43 -17.64
CA ILE A 98 -1.16 -7.38 -17.02
C ILE A 98 -0.88 -6.23 -17.99
N HIS A 99 -0.66 -5.03 -17.48
CA HIS A 99 -0.32 -3.84 -18.29
C HIS A 99 0.89 -4.07 -19.18
N ASP A 100 0.93 -3.43 -20.34
CA ASP A 100 1.92 -3.68 -21.38
C ASP A 100 3.29 -3.08 -21.02
N THR A 101 3.29 -2.02 -20.22
CA THR A 101 4.50 -1.37 -19.73
C THR A 101 4.50 -1.13 -18.22
N LYS A 102 5.71 -0.96 -17.66
CA LYS A 102 5.87 -0.50 -16.28
C LYS A 102 5.21 0.87 -16.05
N ALA A 103 5.30 1.77 -17.03
CA ALA A 103 4.71 3.11 -16.95
C ALA A 103 3.18 3.04 -16.82
N GLU A 104 2.52 2.12 -17.53
CA GLU A 104 1.08 1.85 -17.38
C GLU A 104 0.73 1.28 -16.01
N THR A 105 1.54 0.36 -15.48
CA THR A 105 1.37 -0.14 -14.09
C THR A 105 1.52 0.98 -13.07
N ASP A 106 2.51 1.87 -13.24
CA ASP A 106 2.71 3.05 -12.40
C ASP A 106 1.50 4.00 -12.49
N ALA A 107 0.98 4.24 -13.69
CA ALA A 107 -0.19 5.08 -13.92
C ALA A 107 -1.45 4.47 -13.29
N SER A 108 -1.65 3.16 -13.41
CA SER A 108 -2.77 2.44 -12.79
C SER A 108 -2.70 2.53 -11.27
N TYR A 109 -1.53 2.28 -10.68
CA TYR A 109 -1.32 2.41 -9.23
C TYR A 109 -1.62 3.83 -8.74
N ASP A 110 -1.03 4.85 -9.37
CA ASP A 110 -1.21 6.25 -8.99
C ASP A 110 -2.67 6.70 -9.16
N LEU A 111 -3.35 6.23 -10.21
CA LEU A 111 -4.76 6.54 -10.47
C LEU A 111 -5.68 5.91 -9.42
N ILE A 112 -5.49 4.63 -9.09
CA ILE A 112 -6.27 3.94 -8.05
C ILE A 112 -6.05 4.62 -6.69
N ALA A 113 -4.80 4.87 -6.30
CA ALA A 113 -4.48 5.54 -5.04
C ALA A 113 -5.14 6.93 -4.95
N LYS A 114 -5.05 7.72 -6.03
CA LYS A 114 -5.69 9.04 -6.12
C LYS A 114 -7.21 8.92 -5.97
N SER A 115 -7.85 8.00 -6.68
CA SER A 115 -9.30 7.80 -6.62
C SER A 115 -9.79 7.41 -5.23
N LEU A 116 -9.08 6.51 -4.55
CA LEU A 116 -9.40 6.12 -3.18
C LEU A 116 -9.27 7.28 -2.20
N ILE A 117 -8.17 8.06 -2.30
CA ILE A 117 -7.95 9.23 -1.43
C ILE A 117 -8.99 10.33 -1.68
N GLN A 118 -9.38 10.54 -2.94
CA GLN A 118 -10.38 11.54 -3.28
C GLN A 118 -11.81 11.10 -2.96
N GLY A 119 -12.05 9.79 -2.91
CA GLY A 119 -13.37 9.19 -2.82
C GLY A 119 -14.19 9.33 -4.11
N GLN A 120 -13.53 9.47 -5.28
CA GLN A 120 -14.15 9.82 -6.57
C GLN A 120 -13.59 9.05 -7.79
N SER A 121 -14.35 9.13 -8.88
CA SER A 121 -14.42 8.20 -10.02
C SER A 121 -13.29 8.14 -11.05
N ALA A 122 -12.15 8.79 -10.87
CA ALA A 122 -11.14 8.81 -11.94
C ALA A 122 -10.62 7.40 -12.35
N ALA A 123 -10.61 6.43 -11.43
CA ALA A 123 -10.29 5.03 -11.68
C ALA A 123 -11.53 4.16 -12.03
N TRP A 124 -12.74 4.62 -11.69
CA TRP A 124 -13.99 3.85 -11.74
C TRP A 124 -14.76 4.16 -13.03
N LYS A 125 -14.14 3.96 -14.19
CA LYS A 125 -14.75 4.32 -15.49
C LYS A 125 -16.14 3.71 -15.72
N GLN A 126 -16.46 2.64 -15.02
CA GLN A 126 -17.73 1.92 -15.11
C GLN A 126 -18.86 2.58 -14.30
N ASP A 127 -18.54 3.45 -13.33
CA ASP A 127 -19.54 4.15 -12.50
C ASP A 127 -19.04 5.52 -12.04
N GLU A 128 -19.31 6.54 -12.86
CA GLU A 128 -18.97 7.95 -12.57
C GLU A 128 -19.73 8.57 -11.40
N SER A 129 -20.84 7.95 -11.00
CA SER A 129 -21.68 8.39 -9.88
C SER A 129 -21.24 7.82 -8.53
N PHE A 130 -20.23 6.94 -8.53
CA PHE A 130 -19.79 6.23 -7.35
C PHE A 130 -19.32 7.17 -6.24
N THR A 131 -19.92 7.00 -5.06
CA THR A 131 -19.45 7.61 -3.80
C THR A 131 -18.84 6.55 -2.90
N SER A 132 -17.63 6.84 -2.41
CA SER A 132 -16.80 5.90 -1.65
C SER A 132 -17.42 5.49 -0.31
N PRO A 133 -17.37 4.20 0.09
CA PRO A 133 -17.66 3.77 1.45
C PRO A 133 -16.55 4.22 2.41
N ARG A 134 -16.74 3.90 3.69
CA ARG A 134 -15.66 3.94 4.69
C ARG A 134 -14.55 2.98 4.25
N LEU A 135 -13.31 3.47 4.21
CA LEU A 135 -12.16 2.68 3.82
C LEU A 135 -10.89 3.10 4.56
N GLN A 136 -9.93 2.18 4.63
CA GLN A 136 -8.57 2.47 5.05
C GLN A 136 -7.59 1.96 3.99
N LEU A 137 -6.57 2.76 3.72
CA LEU A 137 -5.66 2.54 2.60
C LEU A 137 -4.23 2.34 3.10
N PHE A 138 -3.64 1.22 2.74
CA PHE A 138 -2.23 0.91 2.92
C PHE A 138 -1.52 0.96 1.57
N LEU A 139 -0.65 1.95 1.36
CA LEU A 139 0.14 2.12 0.15
C LEU A 139 1.49 1.41 0.29
N ALA A 140 1.63 0.26 -0.36
CA ALA A 140 2.86 -0.53 -0.38
C ALA A 140 3.69 -0.21 -1.64
N THR A 141 4.69 0.66 -1.48
CA THR A 141 5.49 1.16 -2.62
C THR A 141 6.88 1.64 -2.20
N HIS A 142 7.88 1.26 -3.01
CA HIS A 142 9.24 1.82 -2.98
C HIS A 142 9.40 3.05 -3.89
N ASN A 143 8.36 3.40 -4.66
CA ASN A 143 8.40 4.57 -5.54
C ASN A 143 8.15 5.85 -4.73
N ARG A 144 9.20 6.66 -4.58
CA ARG A 144 9.15 7.96 -3.90
C ARG A 144 8.09 8.87 -4.50
N THR A 145 8.01 8.97 -5.82
CA THR A 145 7.06 9.85 -6.51
C THR A 145 5.61 9.48 -6.19
N SER A 146 5.23 8.20 -6.29
CA SER A 146 3.88 7.73 -5.93
C SER A 146 3.55 8.05 -4.46
N THR A 147 4.53 7.86 -3.56
CA THR A 147 4.38 8.12 -2.13
C THR A 147 4.11 9.60 -1.84
N LEU A 148 4.91 10.49 -2.42
CA LEU A 148 4.77 11.94 -2.20
C LEU A 148 3.48 12.48 -2.82
N LYS A 149 3.10 12.01 -4.01
CA LYS A 149 1.81 12.38 -4.64
C LYS A 149 0.63 12.08 -3.72
N ALA A 150 0.59 10.88 -3.12
CA ALA A 150 -0.48 10.50 -2.19
C ALA A 150 -0.52 11.38 -0.94
N GLN A 151 0.65 11.70 -0.37
CA GLN A 151 0.75 12.56 0.80
C GLN A 151 0.35 14.01 0.49
N GLU A 152 0.81 14.55 -0.64
CA GLU A 152 0.47 15.91 -1.09
C GLU A 152 -1.02 16.04 -1.38
N LEU A 153 -1.64 15.00 -1.94
CA LEU A 153 -3.08 14.95 -2.15
C LEU A 153 -3.87 14.95 -0.83
N GLN A 154 -3.43 14.19 0.18
CA GLN A 154 -4.04 14.23 1.52
C GLN A 154 -3.90 15.62 2.15
N GLN A 155 -2.73 16.24 2.02
CA GLN A 155 -2.50 17.60 2.52
C GLN A 155 -3.38 18.62 1.81
N SER A 156 -3.50 18.56 0.48
CA SER A 156 -4.33 19.49 -0.27
C SER A 156 -5.81 19.36 0.10
N ARG A 157 -6.29 18.13 0.36
CA ARG A 157 -7.65 17.88 0.87
C ARG A 157 -7.84 18.47 2.26
N THR A 158 -6.85 18.32 3.14
CA THR A 158 -6.87 18.92 4.48
C THR A 158 -6.99 20.44 4.39
N ASN A 159 -6.16 21.08 3.58
CA ASN A 159 -6.18 22.53 3.38
C ASN A 159 -7.50 23.04 2.79
N ALA A 160 -8.21 22.17 2.05
CA ALA A 160 -9.52 22.46 1.47
C ALA A 160 -10.71 22.10 2.39
N GLY A 161 -10.47 21.61 3.62
CA GLY A 161 -11.52 21.19 4.55
C GLY A 161 -12.29 19.93 4.11
N LEU A 162 -11.72 19.13 3.21
CA LEU A 162 -12.37 17.92 2.69
C LEU A 162 -12.13 16.70 3.60
N PRO A 163 -13.06 15.72 3.64
CA PRO A 163 -12.89 14.50 4.41
C PRO A 163 -11.61 13.74 4.04
N ARG A 164 -10.95 13.22 5.07
CA ARG A 164 -9.73 12.40 4.96
C ARG A 164 -10.07 10.93 5.16
N ILE A 165 -9.24 10.08 4.56
CA ILE A 165 -9.16 8.66 4.89
C ILE A 165 -7.88 8.38 5.68
N GLN A 166 -7.81 7.27 6.42
CA GLN A 166 -6.54 6.83 7.00
C GLN A 166 -5.66 6.23 5.89
N VAL A 167 -4.46 6.78 5.73
CA VAL A 167 -3.45 6.29 4.78
C VAL A 167 -2.21 5.88 5.53
N GLN A 168 -1.86 4.61 5.39
CA GLN A 168 -0.65 3.99 5.91
C GLN A 168 0.30 3.74 4.75
N TYR A 169 1.60 3.74 5.02
CA TYR A 169 2.63 3.53 4.01
C TYR A 169 3.50 2.35 4.40
N GLY A 170 3.81 1.47 3.44
CA GLY A 170 4.64 0.30 3.66
C GLY A 170 5.75 0.16 2.64
N GLN A 171 6.93 -0.22 3.11
CA GLN A 171 8.06 -0.63 2.28
C GLN A 171 8.58 -1.99 2.77
N LEU A 172 9.29 -2.72 1.94
CA LEU A 172 10.01 -3.91 2.38
C LEU A 172 11.23 -3.47 3.22
N LEU A 173 11.55 -4.25 4.25
CA LEU A 173 12.73 -4.00 5.07
C LEU A 173 13.99 -4.14 4.20
N GLY A 174 14.91 -3.18 4.31
CA GLY A 174 16.14 -3.13 3.51
C GLY A 174 15.96 -2.58 2.10
N MET A 175 14.81 -1.98 1.78
CA MET A 175 14.54 -1.37 0.48
C MET A 175 13.90 0.01 0.65
N ALA A 176 14.41 0.99 -0.10
CA ALA A 176 13.88 2.35 -0.18
C ALA A 176 13.67 3.03 1.20
N ASP A 177 14.64 2.89 2.11
CA ASP A 177 14.59 3.50 3.44
C ASP A 177 14.50 5.03 3.38
N GLU A 178 15.07 5.64 2.35
CA GLU A 178 14.96 7.07 2.07
C GLU A 178 13.51 7.52 1.86
N VAL A 179 12.64 6.66 1.32
CA VAL A 179 11.21 6.95 1.18
C VAL A 179 10.55 7.00 2.56
N SER A 180 10.83 6.00 3.40
CA SER A 180 10.33 5.93 4.77
C SER A 180 10.81 7.13 5.60
N PHE A 181 12.10 7.47 5.52
CA PHE A 181 12.66 8.63 6.22
C PHE A 181 12.09 9.95 5.72
N THR A 182 11.85 10.09 4.41
CA THR A 182 11.20 11.29 3.85
C THR A 182 9.80 11.48 4.43
N LEU A 183 9.00 10.42 4.50
CA LEU A 183 7.66 10.44 5.10
C LEU A 183 7.72 10.88 6.57
N LEU A 184 8.60 10.26 7.36
CA LEU A 184 8.77 10.57 8.79
C LEU A 184 9.29 12.01 9.01
N GLN A 185 10.17 12.51 8.14
CA GLN A 185 10.66 13.89 8.22
C GLN A 185 9.53 14.89 7.95
N ARG A 186 8.69 14.64 6.94
CA ARG A 186 7.51 15.46 6.66
C ARG A 186 6.50 15.41 7.82
N ASN A 187 6.28 14.25 8.44
CA ASN A 187 5.47 14.16 9.66
C ASN A 187 5.98 15.11 10.76
N LYS A 188 7.30 15.13 11.03
CA LYS A 188 7.89 16.02 12.04
C LYS A 188 7.72 17.51 11.72
N GLN A 189 7.79 17.88 10.44
CA GLN A 189 7.59 19.26 10.01
C GLN A 189 6.13 19.69 10.24
N ASN A 190 5.17 18.82 9.92
CA ASN A 190 3.75 19.12 10.02
C ASN A 190 3.18 19.02 11.45
N ILE A 191 3.83 18.29 12.37
CA ILE A 191 3.47 18.30 13.80
C ILE A 191 3.60 19.72 14.39
N ARG A 192 4.52 20.55 13.86
CA ARG A 192 4.72 21.93 14.32
C ARG A 192 3.57 22.87 13.93
N SER A 193 2.70 22.47 13.00
CA SER A 193 1.55 23.25 12.53
C SER A 193 0.20 22.78 13.10
N GLN A 194 0.20 21.95 14.16
CA GLN A 194 -0.96 21.54 14.99
C GLN A 194 -2.21 20.93 14.31
N GLU A 195 -2.24 20.72 12.99
CA GLU A 195 -3.40 20.12 12.27
C GLU A 195 -3.11 18.81 11.51
N PHE A 196 -2.02 18.10 11.85
CA PHE A 196 -1.56 16.98 11.03
C PHE A 196 -1.86 15.58 11.60
N VAL A 197 -2.47 14.72 10.79
CA VAL A 197 -2.49 13.27 11.03
C VAL A 197 -1.17 12.71 10.56
N THR A 198 -0.36 12.19 11.48
CA THR A 198 0.92 11.57 11.18
C THR A 198 0.73 10.37 10.26
N SER A 199 1.40 10.38 9.10
CA SER A 199 1.44 9.21 8.22
C SER A 199 2.11 8.04 8.95
N GLU A 200 1.40 6.93 9.09
CA GLU A 200 1.99 5.72 9.67
C GLU A 200 2.88 5.04 8.62
N VAL A 201 4.12 4.71 9.01
CA VAL A 201 5.13 4.16 8.10
C VAL A 201 5.60 2.82 8.64
N TYR A 202 5.45 1.77 7.84
CA TYR A 202 5.72 0.38 8.20
C TYR A 202 6.82 -0.22 7.33
N LYS A 203 7.57 -1.16 7.93
CA LYS A 203 8.49 -2.02 7.21
C LYS A 203 7.99 -3.46 7.26
N CYS A 204 7.76 -4.03 6.07
CA CYS A 204 7.41 -5.44 5.91
C CYS A 204 8.70 -6.26 5.95
N LEU A 205 8.82 -7.08 6.99
CA LEU A 205 9.91 -8.02 7.18
C LEU A 205 9.41 -9.45 7.03
N THR A 206 10.29 -10.32 6.56
CA THR A 206 10.09 -11.76 6.58
C THR A 206 10.90 -12.38 7.71
N TRP A 207 10.35 -13.43 8.30
CA TRP A 207 10.97 -14.14 9.41
C TRP A 207 10.74 -15.63 9.24
N GLY A 208 11.79 -16.42 9.45
CA GLY A 208 11.79 -17.86 9.25
C GLY A 208 13.20 -18.36 8.89
N THR A 209 13.32 -19.65 8.62
CA THR A 209 14.56 -20.22 8.08
C THR A 209 14.77 -19.80 6.63
N ILE A 210 15.97 -20.04 6.09
CA ILE A 210 16.26 -19.82 4.66
C ILE A 210 15.30 -20.63 3.78
N GLY A 211 14.97 -21.87 4.20
CA GLY A 211 14.01 -22.73 3.50
C GLY A 211 12.62 -22.10 3.44
N ASP A 212 12.13 -21.59 4.57
CA ASP A 212 10.81 -20.93 4.63
C ASP A 212 10.75 -19.68 3.77
N CYS A 213 11.88 -18.96 3.65
CA CYS A 213 11.95 -17.67 2.97
C CYS A 213 12.42 -17.76 1.51
N ILE A 214 12.74 -18.93 0.97
CA ILE A 214 13.43 -19.05 -0.33
C ILE A 214 12.64 -18.42 -1.48
N PHE A 215 11.33 -18.64 -1.55
CA PHE A 215 10.48 -18.07 -2.59
C PHE A 215 10.32 -16.55 -2.45
N TYR A 216 10.31 -16.04 -1.22
CA TYR A 216 10.36 -14.60 -0.98
C TYR A 216 11.68 -14.02 -1.49
N LEU A 217 12.82 -14.64 -1.16
CA LEU A 217 14.15 -14.20 -1.60
C LEU A 217 14.28 -14.21 -3.13
N LEU A 218 13.74 -15.23 -3.81
CA LEU A 218 13.71 -15.28 -5.28
C LEU A 218 12.91 -14.11 -5.89
N ARG A 219 11.73 -13.80 -5.34
CA ARG A 219 10.94 -12.65 -5.79
C ARG A 219 11.68 -11.33 -5.55
N ARG A 220 12.40 -11.20 -4.42
CA ARG A 220 13.23 -10.02 -4.13
C ARG A 220 14.41 -9.89 -5.07
N ALA A 221 15.10 -10.99 -5.37
CA ALA A 221 16.17 -11.01 -6.36
C ALA A 221 15.66 -10.55 -7.73
N ASN A 222 14.48 -11.01 -8.14
CA ASN A 222 13.88 -10.60 -9.41
C ASN A 222 13.45 -9.12 -9.43
N GLU A 223 12.81 -8.62 -8.37
CA GLU A 223 12.46 -7.19 -8.22
C GLU A 223 13.72 -6.30 -8.18
N ASN A 224 14.82 -6.83 -7.63
CA ASN A 224 16.06 -6.09 -7.50
C ASN A 224 16.93 -6.08 -8.76
N LYS A 225 16.64 -6.90 -9.77
CA LYS A 225 17.30 -6.79 -11.09
C LYS A 225 17.10 -5.38 -11.67
N ASP A 226 15.90 -4.84 -11.54
CA ASP A 226 15.58 -3.47 -11.97
C ASP A 226 15.96 -2.41 -10.92
N ALA A 227 16.34 -2.83 -9.71
CA ALA A 227 16.70 -1.94 -8.60
C ALA A 227 18.14 -1.45 -8.62
N VAL A 228 19.01 -1.99 -9.48
CA VAL A 228 20.42 -1.57 -9.59
C VAL A 228 20.51 -0.04 -9.82
N LEU A 229 19.58 0.53 -10.59
CA LEU A 229 19.46 1.98 -10.78
C LEU A 229 19.04 2.73 -9.50
N ARG A 230 18.24 2.12 -8.63
CA ARG A 230 17.85 2.70 -7.33
C ARG A 230 18.99 2.67 -6.32
N THR A 231 19.80 1.61 -6.31
CA THR A 231 20.98 1.50 -5.43
C THR A 231 21.94 2.67 -5.65
N LEU A 232 22.11 3.15 -6.89
CA LEU A 232 22.90 4.36 -7.15
C LEU A 232 22.28 5.61 -6.53
N ALA A 233 20.95 5.78 -6.62
CA ALA A 233 20.26 6.91 -6.01
C ALA A 233 20.36 6.89 -4.48
N GLU A 234 20.20 5.71 -3.86
CA GLU A 234 20.39 5.48 -2.42
C GLU A 234 21.83 5.79 -2.00
N TYR A 235 22.82 5.28 -2.73
CA TYR A 235 24.23 5.57 -2.50
C TYR A 235 24.52 7.08 -2.52
N HIS A 236 24.01 7.80 -3.53
CA HIS A 236 24.18 9.25 -3.60
C HIS A 236 23.48 9.99 -2.46
N ALA A 237 22.29 9.53 -2.03
CA ALA A 237 21.58 10.12 -0.89
C ALA A 237 22.34 9.91 0.43
N LEU A 238 22.82 8.69 0.69
CA LEU A 238 23.62 8.36 1.87
C LEU A 238 24.94 9.14 1.88
N ARG A 239 25.64 9.21 0.74
CA ARG A 239 26.87 10.00 0.62
C ARG A 239 26.63 11.48 0.95
N ARG A 240 25.54 12.08 0.43
CA ARG A 240 25.18 13.47 0.76
C ARG A 240 24.91 13.65 2.25
N GLU A 241 24.20 12.73 2.88
CA GLU A 241 23.90 12.78 4.31
C GLU A 241 25.17 12.61 5.17
N VAL A 242 26.08 11.71 4.80
CA VAL A 242 27.38 11.55 5.46
C VAL A 242 28.20 12.84 5.38
N ILE A 243 28.31 13.44 4.17
CA ILE A 243 29.01 14.72 3.99
C ILE A 243 28.36 15.83 4.84
N ARG A 244 27.03 15.91 4.85
CA ARG A 244 26.29 16.88 5.67
C ARG A 244 26.62 16.73 7.16
N ARG A 245 26.65 15.50 7.67
CA ARG A 245 26.99 15.20 9.07
C ARG A 245 28.44 15.54 9.39
N MET A 246 29.39 15.17 8.52
CA MET A 246 30.81 15.53 8.70
C MET A 246 31.01 17.04 8.77
N ARG A 247 30.36 17.80 7.89
CA ARG A 247 30.40 19.28 7.90
C ARG A 247 29.74 19.89 9.14
N SER A 248 28.71 19.24 9.71
CA SER A 248 28.10 19.71 10.96
C SER A 248 28.92 19.38 12.22
N VAL A 249 29.81 18.39 12.15
CA VAL A 249 30.68 17.98 13.27
C VAL A 249 32.02 18.72 13.23
N PHE A 250 32.54 19.03 12.04
CA PHE A 250 33.73 19.84 11.83
C PHE A 250 33.36 21.14 11.12
N PRO A 251 32.93 22.18 11.86
CA PRO A 251 32.73 23.49 11.28
C PRO A 251 34.11 24.06 10.92
N PHE A 252 34.40 24.10 9.63
CA PHE A 252 35.43 24.98 9.08
C PHE A 252 34.81 26.35 8.81
#